data_AF-G8NTE0-F1
#
_entry.id   AF-G8NTE0-F1
#
_cell.length_a   1.000
_cell.length_b   1.000
_cell.length_c   1.000
_cell.angle_alpha   90.00
_cell.angle_beta   90.00
_cell.angle_gamma   90.00
#
_symmetry.space_group_name_H-M   'P 1'
#
loop_
_entity.id
_entity.type
_entity.pdbx_description
1 polymer ?
#
loop_
_entity_poly.entity_id
_entity_poly.type
_entity_poly.pdbx_seq_one_letter_code
_entity_poly.pdbx_strand_id
1 'polypeptide(L)'
;MPMFNPCHPGEILREYMGDAVTVSALAKHLGMTRANLSMILNGRLGISAAVALKLSEAFPNSNPEFWLNMQTNYDLAQARRAKRTKIQPILREAA
;
A
#
# COMPACT_ATOMS: atom_id res chain seq x y z
N MET A 1 13.77 5.93 11.67
CA MET A 1 14.67 6.04 10.48
C MET A 1 13.87 5.64 9.26
N PRO A 2 13.86 6.39 8.15
CA PRO A 2 13.16 5.93 6.95
C PRO A 2 13.84 4.67 6.43
N MET A 3 13.07 3.59 6.25
CA MET A 3 13.59 2.35 5.65
C MET A 3 14.13 2.67 4.26
N PHE A 4 15.34 2.20 3.96
CA PHE A 4 16.06 2.46 2.71
C PHE A 4 15.36 1.83 1.48
N ASN A 5 14.46 0.88 1.71
CA ASN A 5 13.64 0.22 0.68
C ASN A 5 12.35 -0.34 1.31
N PRO A 6 11.30 0.48 1.52
CA PRO A 6 10.02 -0.02 2.00
C PRO A 6 9.48 -1.07 1.01
N CYS A 7 8.98 -2.19 1.53
CA CYS A 7 8.31 -3.22 0.73
C CYS A 7 6.94 -2.72 0.25
N HIS A 8 6.46 -3.26 -0.87
CA HIS A 8 5.10 -2.95 -1.31
C HIS A 8 4.11 -3.58 -0.33
N PRO A 9 3.03 -2.90 0.09
CA PRO A 9 2.08 -3.45 1.06
C PRO A 9 1.40 -4.75 0.58
N GLY A 10 1.32 -4.97 -0.74
CA GLY A 10 0.86 -6.23 -1.32
C GLY A 10 1.74 -7.45 -1.01
N GLU A 11 3.03 -7.26 -0.71
CA GLU A 11 3.91 -8.34 -0.25
C GLU A 11 3.51 -8.77 1.17
N ILE A 12 3.27 -7.79 2.07
CA ILE A 12 2.78 -8.07 3.43
C ILE A 12 1.37 -8.65 3.40
N LEU A 13 0.50 -8.19 2.49
CA LEU A 13 -0.83 -8.77 2.33
C LEU A 13 -0.77 -10.27 1.98
N ARG A 14 0.26 -10.71 1.24
CA ARG A 14 0.47 -12.13 0.94
C ARG A 14 0.78 -12.94 2.20
N GLU A 15 1.54 -12.37 3.13
CA GLU A 15 1.80 -13.00 4.43
C GLU A 15 0.53 -13.11 5.27
N TYR A 16 -0.31 -12.06 5.26
CA TYR A 16 -1.62 -12.07 5.94
C TYR A 16 -2.58 -13.12 5.38
N MET A 17 -2.52 -13.41 4.07
CA MET A 17 -3.31 -14.48 3.47
C MET A 17 -2.87 -15.88 3.93
N GLY A 18 -1.57 -16.05 4.17
CA GLY A 18 -0.96 -17.36 4.39
C GLY A 18 -1.30 -18.37 3.30
N ASP A 19 -1.17 -19.66 3.62
CA ASP A 19 -1.51 -20.74 2.68
C ASP A 19 -3.01 -21.11 2.70
N ALA A 20 -3.75 -20.61 3.69
CA ALA A 20 -5.15 -20.97 3.91
C ALA A 20 -6.14 -20.20 3.01
N VAL A 21 -5.76 -19.00 2.55
CA VAL A 21 -6.66 -18.11 1.79
C VAL A 21 -6.22 -18.00 0.35
N THR A 22 -7.06 -18.45 -0.59
CA THR A 22 -6.78 -18.26 -2.01
C THR A 22 -7.04 -16.82 -2.46
N VAL A 23 -6.31 -16.36 -3.48
CA VAL A 23 -6.52 -15.04 -4.10
C VAL A 23 -7.98 -14.86 -4.56
N SER A 24 -8.59 -15.91 -5.11
CA SER A 24 -9.97 -15.86 -5.57
C SER A 24 -10.96 -15.67 -4.41
N ALA A 25 -10.74 -16.37 -3.30
CA ALA A 25 -11.58 -16.26 -2.11
C ALA A 25 -11.49 -14.87 -1.49
N LEU A 26 -10.27 -14.35 -1.29
CA LEU A 26 -10.08 -13.01 -0.73
C LEU A 26 -10.64 -11.92 -1.66
N ALA A 27 -10.40 -12.01 -2.98
CA ALA A 27 -10.94 -11.03 -3.92
C ALA A 27 -12.47 -10.96 -3.86
N LYS A 28 -13.13 -12.13 -3.81
CA LYS A 28 -14.59 -12.23 -3.65
C LYS A 28 -15.04 -11.62 -2.31
N HIS A 29 -14.34 -11.93 -1.22
CA HIS A 29 -14.64 -11.42 0.11
C HIS A 29 -14.53 -9.89 0.19
N LEU A 30 -13.49 -9.31 -0.41
CA LEU A 30 -13.28 -7.86 -0.49
C LEU A 30 -14.16 -7.18 -1.57
N GLY A 31 -14.98 -7.92 -2.31
CA GLY A 31 -15.81 -7.38 -3.38
C GLY A 31 -14.98 -6.70 -4.48
N MET A 32 -13.89 -7.32 -4.92
CA MET A 32 -13.07 -6.85 -6.04
C MET A 32 -12.73 -7.99 -7.01
N THR A 33 -12.24 -7.65 -8.20
CA THR A 33 -11.84 -8.67 -9.17
C THR A 33 -10.58 -9.39 -8.68
N ARG A 34 -10.46 -10.69 -8.99
CA ARG A 34 -9.24 -11.47 -8.75
C ARG A 34 -8.02 -10.82 -9.40
N ALA A 35 -8.20 -10.22 -10.57
CA ALA A 35 -7.13 -9.54 -11.30
C ALA A 35 -6.59 -8.33 -10.51
N ASN A 36 -7.48 -7.51 -9.93
CA ASN A 36 -7.07 -6.36 -9.11
C ASN A 36 -6.30 -6.81 -7.88
N LEU A 37 -6.82 -7.78 -7.13
CA LEU A 37 -6.11 -8.30 -5.97
C LEU A 37 -4.74 -8.89 -6.37
N SER A 38 -4.68 -9.65 -7.47
CA SER A 38 -3.42 -10.20 -7.97
C SER A 38 -2.40 -9.11 -8.31
N MET A 39 -2.84 -8.00 -8.93
CA MET A 39 -1.95 -6.87 -9.22
C MET A 39 -1.45 -6.20 -7.94
N ILE A 40 -2.29 -6.07 -6.90
CA ILE A 40 -1.87 -5.57 -5.58
C ILE A 40 -0.81 -6.48 -4.98
N LEU A 41 -1.07 -7.79 -4.90
CA LEU A 41 -0.16 -8.80 -4.34
C LEU A 41 1.18 -8.92 -5.07
N ASN A 42 1.27 -8.42 -6.29
CA ASN A 42 2.49 -8.43 -7.11
C ASN A 42 3.12 -7.03 -7.24
N GLY A 43 2.68 -6.05 -6.45
CA GLY A 43 3.26 -4.71 -6.43
C GLY A 43 2.98 -3.85 -7.67
N ARG A 44 1.99 -4.22 -8.48
CA ARG A 44 1.61 -3.51 -9.70
C ARG A 44 0.49 -2.50 -9.50
N LEU A 45 -0.34 -2.70 -8.48
CA LEU A 45 -1.36 -1.75 -8.04
C LEU A 45 -1.16 -1.43 -6.56
N GLY A 46 -1.32 -0.16 -6.20
CA GLY A 46 -1.29 0.27 -4.81
C GLY A 46 -2.60 -0.02 -4.07
N ILE A 47 -2.56 0.12 -2.75
CA ILE A 47 -3.71 0.06 -1.86
C ILE A 47 -4.33 1.46 -1.73
N SER A 48 -5.58 1.62 -2.18
CA SER A 48 -6.36 2.84 -1.95
C SER A 48 -7.03 2.83 -0.57
N ALA A 49 -7.53 3.99 -0.12
CA ALA A 49 -8.25 4.09 1.15
C ALA A 49 -9.46 3.13 1.24
N ALA A 50 -10.21 2.97 0.14
CA ALA A 50 -11.33 2.04 0.08
C ALA A 50 -10.88 0.57 0.21
N VAL A 51 -9.72 0.22 -0.34
CA VAL A 51 -9.15 -1.13 -0.17
C VAL A 51 -8.62 -1.31 1.26
N ALA A 52 -7.97 -0.31 1.82
CA ALA A 52 -7.45 -0.35 3.20
C ALA A 52 -8.57 -0.59 4.24
N LEU A 53 -9.72 0.08 4.08
CA LEU A 53 -10.90 -0.17 4.91
C LEU A 53 -11.35 -1.63 4.83
N LYS A 54 -11.54 -2.15 3.61
CA LYS A 54 -11.93 -3.56 3.39
C LYS A 54 -10.92 -4.55 3.96
N LEU A 55 -9.63 -4.26 3.88
CA LEU A 55 -8.58 -5.09 4.47
C LEU A 55 -8.64 -5.07 6.00
N SER A 56 -8.89 -3.92 6.61
CA SER A 56 -9.04 -3.84 8.08
C SER A 56 -10.26 -4.63 8.59
N GLU A 57 -11.34 -4.67 7.82
CA GLU A 57 -12.52 -5.48 8.14
C GLU A 57 -12.26 -6.98 7.93
N ALA A 58 -11.52 -7.35 6.88
CA ALA A 58 -11.18 -8.74 6.58
C ALA A 58 -10.10 -9.33 7.51
N PHE A 59 -9.19 -8.49 8.03
CA PHE A 59 -8.09 -8.89 8.89
C PHE A 59 -8.16 -8.13 10.23
N PRO A 60 -8.80 -8.71 11.27
CA PRO A 60 -9.12 -8.03 12.53
C PRO A 60 -7.93 -7.43 13.30
N ASN A 61 -6.71 -7.89 13.03
CA ASN A 61 -5.48 -7.39 13.66
C ASN A 61 -4.78 -6.29 12.83
N SER A 62 -5.45 -5.72 11.83
CA SER A 62 -4.93 -4.63 11.00
C SER A 62 -5.85 -3.40 11.06
N ASN A 63 -5.33 -2.22 10.67
CA ASN A 63 -6.12 -1.00 10.55
C ASN A 63 -5.88 -0.31 9.19
N PRO A 64 -6.79 0.56 8.73
CA PRO A 64 -6.66 1.23 7.43
C PRO A 64 -5.38 2.07 7.32
N GLU A 65 -5.01 2.78 8.38
CA GLU A 65 -3.85 3.67 8.42
C GLU A 65 -2.54 2.89 8.25
N PHE A 66 -2.46 1.67 8.78
CA PHE A 66 -1.32 0.78 8.62
C PHE A 66 -1.05 0.50 7.13
N TRP A 67 -2.08 0.10 6.38
CA TRP A 67 -1.97 -0.17 4.95
C TRP A 67 -1.62 1.09 4.15
N LEU A 68 -2.24 2.23 4.48
CA LEU A 68 -1.99 3.50 3.79
C LEU A 68 -0.60 4.07 4.10
N ASN A 69 -0.12 3.94 5.33
CA ASN A 69 1.22 4.36 5.70
C ASN A 69 2.27 3.53 4.96
N MET A 70 2.06 2.21 4.84
CA MET A 70 2.92 1.35 4.02
C MET A 70 2.92 1.78 2.55
N GLN A 71 1.75 1.99 1.96
CA GLN A 71 1.63 2.45 0.58
C GLN A 71 2.34 3.79 0.36
N THR A 72 2.11 4.76 1.25
CA THR A 72 2.71 6.09 1.18
C THR A 72 4.22 6.01 1.28
N ASN A 73 4.75 5.21 2.20
CA ASN A 73 6.19 5.00 2.34
C ASN A 73 6.79 4.37 1.07
N TYR A 74 6.12 3.35 0.52
CA TYR A 74 6.52 2.71 -0.73
C TYR A 74 6.55 3.71 -1.89
N ASP A 75 5.45 4.44 -2.11
CA ASP A 75 5.31 5.40 -3.20
C ASP A 75 6.33 6.54 -3.10
N LEU A 76 6.56 7.06 -1.88
CA LEU A 76 7.59 8.07 -1.64
C LEU A 76 8.99 7.54 -1.95
N ALA A 77 9.30 6.30 -1.57
CA ALA A 77 10.60 5.71 -1.87
C ALA A 77 10.81 5.48 -3.37
N GLN A 78 9.81 4.94 -4.09
CA GLN A 78 9.87 4.79 -5.54
C GLN A 78 10.04 6.14 -6.23
N ALA A 79 9.25 7.13 -5.81
CA ALA A 79 9.28 8.44 -6.44
C ALA A 79 10.55 9.24 -6.10
N ARG A 80 11.22 8.97 -4.96
CA ARG A 80 12.56 9.50 -4.64
C ARG A 80 13.65 8.93 -5.55
N ARG A 81 13.49 7.70 -6.05
CA ARG A 81 14.44 7.08 -7.01
C ARG A 81 14.28 7.63 -8.41
N ALA A 82 13.09 8.08 -8.77
CA ALA A 82 12.86 8.74 -10.05
C ALA A 82 13.62 10.07 -10.13
N LYS A 83 14.16 10.39 -11.32
CA LYS A 83 14.83 11.67 -11.57
C LYS A 83 13.81 12.80 -11.42
N ARG A 84 14.01 13.65 -10.41
CA ARG A 84 13.09 14.75 -10.07
C ARG A 84 13.77 16.11 -10.25
N THR A 85 13.00 17.08 -10.72
CA THR A 85 13.38 18.48 -10.68
C THR A 85 13.42 18.93 -9.23
N LYS A 86 14.54 19.51 -8.79
CA LYS A 86 14.63 20.11 -7.45
C LYS A 86 13.77 21.36 -7.41
N ILE A 87 12.85 21.43 -6.45
CA ILE A 87 11.99 22.58 -6.22
C ILE A 87 12.63 23.44 -5.12
N GLN A 88 12.63 24.76 -5.31
CA GLN A 88 13.12 25.70 -4.29
C GLN A 88 12.09 25.84 -3.15
N PRO A 89 12.51 25.88 -1.88
CA PRO A 89 11.61 26.10 -0.75
C PRO A 89 10.90 27.47 -0.85
N ILE A 90 9.62 27.50 -0.49
CA ILE A 90 8.90 28.77 -0.29
C ILE A 90 9.37 29.33 1.06
N LEU A 91 10.19 30.38 1.03
CA LEU A 91 10.53 31.15 2.22
C LEU A 91 9.32 32.01 2.57
N ARG A 92 8.69 31.76 3.72
CA ARG A 92 7.69 32.66 4.28
C ARG A 92 8.42 33.63 5.19
N GLU A 93 8.40 34.92 4.85
CA GLU A 93 8.79 35.96 5.81
C GLU A 93 7.79 35.92 6.97
N ALA A 94 8.31 35.74 8.18
CA ALA A 94 7.50 35.86 9.38
C ALA A 94 7.07 37.32 9.50
N ALA A 95 5.77 37.56 9.40
CA ALA A 95 5.15 38.83 9.76
C ALA A 95 4.97 38.94 11.28
#